data_AF-A0A3S9XJP1-F1
#
_entry.id   AF-A0A3S9XJP1-F1
#
_cell.length_a   1.000
_cell.length_b   1.000
_cell.length_c   1.000
_cell.angle_alpha   90.00
_cell.angle_beta   90.00
_cell.angle_gamma   90.00
#
_symmetry.space_group_name_H-M   'P 1'
#
loop_
_entity.id
_entity.type
_entity.pdbx_description
1 polymer ?
#
loop_
_entity_poly.entity_id
_entity_poly.type
_entity_poly.pdbx_seq_one_letter_code
_entity_poly.pdbx_strand_id
1 'polypeptide(L)' 'LTRCGIGRLILFDYDKVELANMNRLFFQPHQSGMSKVDAAADTLRNINPDVDISTYNYNITTVENFDNFTKTLT' A
#
# COMPACT_ATOMS: atom_id res chain seq x y z
N LEU A 1 1.93 -5.02 12.32
CA LEU A 1 0.46 -5.06 12.11
C LEU A 1 0.02 -6.33 11.40
N THR A 2 0.36 -6.54 10.12
CA THR A 2 -0.03 -7.76 9.37
C THR A 2 0.40 -9.07 10.04
N ARG A 3 1.67 -9.18 10.45
CA ARG A 3 2.19 -10.34 11.21
C ARG A 3 1.53 -10.54 12.58
N CYS A 4 0.84 -9.52 13.10
CA CYS A 4 0.14 -9.58 14.38
C CYS A 4 -1.37 -9.88 14.20
N GLY A 5 -1.84 -10.12 12.97
CA GLY A 5 -3.25 -10.42 12.71
C GLY A 5 -4.19 -9.23 12.85
N ILE A 6 -3.77 -8.03 12.46
CA ILE A 6 -4.70 -6.89 12.35
C ILE A 6 -5.83 -7.24 11.37
N GLY A 7 -7.08 -6.91 11.69
CA GLY A 7 -8.22 -7.34 10.86
C GLY A 7 -8.22 -6.72 9.45
N ARG A 8 -7.89 -5.43 9.34
CA ARG A 8 -7.89 -4.70 8.07
C ARG A 8 -6.77 -3.66 8.02
N LEU A 9 -6.16 -3.52 6.84
CA LEU A 9 -5.24 -2.44 6.50
C LEU A 9 -5.72 -1.73 5.24
N ILE A 10 -5.75 -0.40 5.31
CA ILE A 10 -6.05 0.47 4.17
C ILE A 10 -4.77 1.24 3.86
N LEU A 11 -4.23 1.07 2.66
CA LEU A 11 -2.95 1.64 2.24
C LEU A 11 -3.17 2.76 1.21
N PHE A 12 -2.62 3.94 1.49
CA PHE A 12 -2.59 5.09 0.59
C PHE A 12 -1.14 5.49 0.33
N ASP A 13 -0.71 5.44 -0.92
CA ASP A 13 0.57 5.98 -1.40
C ASP A 13 0.43 6.23 -2.90
N TYR A 14 0.92 7.36 -3.40
CA TYR A 14 0.79 7.75 -4.80
C TYR A 14 2.06 7.45 -5.62
N ASP A 15 3.13 7.00 -4.96
CA ASP A 15 4.41 6.74 -5.60
C ASP A 15 4.50 5.33 -6.16
N LYS A 16 5.52 5.13 -6.99
CA LYS A 16 5.97 3.83 -7.46
C LYS A 16 7.21 3.35 -6.72
N VAL A 17 7.45 2.05 -6.77
CA VAL A 17 8.67 1.43 -6.28
C VAL A 17 9.83 1.75 -7.23
N GLU A 18 10.87 2.36 -6.72
CA GLU A 18 12.10 2.66 -7.47
C GLU A 18 13.27 1.79 -6.99
N LEU A 19 14.24 1.54 -7.86
CA LEU A 19 15.48 0.86 -7.47
C LEU A 19 16.22 1.60 -6.35
N ALA A 20 16.11 2.93 -6.31
CA ALA A 20 16.65 3.75 -5.23
C ALA A 20 16.01 3.45 -3.86
N ASN A 21 14.87 2.75 -3.81
CA ASN A 21 14.24 2.34 -2.55
C ASN A 21 14.79 1.01 -2.00
N MET A 22 15.64 0.29 -2.75
CA MET A 22 16.17 -1.02 -2.35
C MET A 22 17.21 -0.97 -1.23
N ASN A 23 17.71 0.23 -0.90
CA ASN A 23 18.50 0.44 0.31
C ASN A 23 17.64 0.46 1.59
N ARG A 24 16.30 0.44 1.45
CA ARG A 24 15.35 0.31 2.56
C ARG A 24 14.81 -1.12 2.57
N LEU A 25 14.36 -1.55 3.75
CA LEU A 25 13.67 -2.83 3.91
C LEU A 25 12.28 -2.77 3.25
N PHE A 26 11.75 -3.94 2.92
CA PHE A 26 10.37 -4.25 2.47
C PHE A 26 10.19 -4.54 0.98
N PHE A 27 10.54 -3.61 0.08
CA PHE A 27 10.37 -3.82 -1.36
C PHE A 27 11.51 -4.64 -1.97
N GLN A 28 11.21 -5.36 -3.05
CA GLN A 28 12.17 -6.21 -3.78
C GLN A 28 12.48 -5.64 -5.18
N PRO A 29 13.66 -5.94 -5.77
CA PRO A 29 14.05 -5.39 -7.06
C PRO A 29 13.06 -5.67 -8.19
N HIS A 30 12.44 -6.86 -8.19
CA HIS A 30 11.46 -7.26 -9.22
C HIS A 30 10.13 -6.49 -9.14
N GLN A 31 9.90 -5.73 -8.06
CA GLN A 31 8.71 -4.90 -7.88
C GLN A 31 8.90 -3.48 -8.40
N SER A 32 10.09 -3.13 -8.91
CA SER A 32 10.35 -1.79 -9.43
C SER A 32 9.39 -1.44 -10.58
N GLY A 33 8.79 -0.25 -10.52
CA GLY A 33 7.79 0.23 -11.46
C GLY A 33 6.33 -0.05 -11.04
N MET A 34 6.10 -0.96 -10.10
CA MET A 34 4.78 -1.15 -9.48
C MET A 34 4.42 0.06 -8.60
N SER A 35 3.12 0.28 -8.36
CA SER A 35 2.73 1.20 -7.28
C SER A 35 3.22 0.66 -5.95
N LYS A 36 3.59 1.54 -5.02
CA LYS A 36 4.03 1.11 -3.68
C LYS A 36 2.93 0.35 -2.95
N VAL A 37 1.68 0.79 -3.07
CA VAL A 37 0.54 0.14 -2.42
C VAL A 37 0.29 -1.27 -2.95
N ASP A 38 0.40 -1.50 -4.26
CA ASP A 38 0.16 -2.83 -4.85
C ASP A 38 1.30 -3.80 -4.51
N ALA A 39 2.55 -3.35 -4.64
CA ALA A 39 3.72 -4.15 -4.24
C ALA A 39 3.67 -4.51 -2.73
N ALA A 40 3.21 -3.58 -1.90
CA ALA A 40 2.98 -3.83 -0.49
C ALA A 40 1.87 -4.85 -0.27
N ALA A 41 0.72 -4.70 -0.92
CA ALA A 41 -0.39 -5.62 -0.77
C ALA A 41 -0.05 -7.04 -1.17
N ASP A 42 0.66 -7.24 -2.28
CA ASP A 42 1.12 -8.57 -2.72
C ASP A 42 2.00 -9.22 -1.65
N THR A 43 2.96 -8.46 -1.12
CA THR A 43 3.85 -8.93 -0.05
C THR A 43 3.07 -9.26 1.22
N LEU A 44 2.14 -8.39 1.63
CA LEU A 44 1.42 -8.51 2.90
C LEU A 44 0.36 -9.62 2.85
N ARG A 45 -0.33 -9.83 1.73
CA ARG A 45 -1.25 -10.97 1.53
C ARG A 45 -0.52 -12.30 1.62
N ASN A 46 0.70 -12.39 1.08
CA ASN A 46 1.55 -13.57 1.22
C ASN A 46 2.03 -13.79 2.67
N ILE A 47 2.21 -12.71 3.45
CA ILE A 47 2.61 -12.81 4.87
C ILE A 47 1.47 -13.31 5.74
N ASN A 48 0.26 -12.78 5.56
CA ASN A 48 -0.91 -13.20 6.31
C ASN A 48 -2.19 -12.99 5.45
N PRO A 49 -2.77 -14.07 4.90
CA PRO A 49 -3.95 -13.98 4.03
C PRO A 49 -5.23 -13.61 4.79
N ASP A 50 -5.24 -13.69 6.13
CA ASP A 50 -6.41 -13.35 6.95
C ASP A 50 -6.61 -11.84 7.12
N VAL A 51 -5.59 -11.04 6.77
CA VAL A 51 -5.66 -9.58 6.85
C VAL A 51 -6.34 -9.05 5.59
N ASP A 52 -7.42 -8.30 5.77
CA ASP A 52 -8.06 -7.59 4.66
C ASP A 52 -7.19 -6.39 4.23
N ILE A 53 -6.81 -6.32 2.96
CA ILE A 53 -5.92 -5.29 2.42
C ILE A 53 -6.57 -4.56 1.25
N SER A 54 -6.86 -3.28 1.47
CA SER A 54 -7.34 -2.33 0.45
C SER A 54 -6.25 -1.35 0.08
N THR A 55 -6.05 -1.11 -1.21
CA THR A 55 -5.01 -0.23 -1.75
C THR A 55 -5.60 0.91 -2.56
N TYR A 56 -5.00 2.09 -2.42
CA TYR A 56 -5.40 3.31 -3.12
C TYR A 56 -4.16 4.06 -3.58
N ASN A 57 -3.93 4.06 -4.90
CA ASN A 57 -2.77 4.68 -5.52
C ASN A 57 -3.09 6.10 -6.01
N TYR A 58 -3.31 7.03 -5.07
CA TYR A 58 -3.54 8.43 -5.39
C TYR A 58 -3.09 9.36 -4.26
N ASN A 59 -2.88 10.64 -4.60
CA ASN A 59 -2.50 11.64 -3.61
C ASN A 59 -3.75 12.18 -2.89
N ILE A 60 -3.85 11.85 -1.60
CA ILE A 60 -4.96 12.23 -0.72
C ILE A 60 -5.12 13.75 -0.53
N THR A 61 -4.09 14.55 -0.84
CA THR A 61 -4.13 16.01 -0.61
C THR A 61 -4.71 16.80 -1.78
N THR A 62 -5.00 16.13 -2.90
CA THR A 62 -5.72 16.77 -4.02
C THR A 62 -7.20 16.93 -3.68
N VAL A 63 -7.82 18.04 -4.09
CA VAL A 63 -9.23 18.33 -3.78
C VAL A 63 -10.15 17.18 -4.20
N GLU A 64 -9.96 16.65 -5.42
CA GLU A 64 -10.74 15.53 -5.94
C GLU A 64 -10.59 14.25 -5.10
N ASN A 65 -9.37 13.91 -4.68
CA ASN A 65 -9.13 12.66 -3.96
C ASN A 65 -9.34 12.75 -2.46
N PHE A 66 -9.33 13.95 -1.87
CA PHE A 66 -9.57 14.12 -0.44
C PHE A 66 -10.99 13.67 -0.05
N ASP A 67 -11.97 13.97 -0.90
CA ASP A 67 -13.35 13.49 -0.72
C ASP A 67 -13.43 11.96 -0.80
N ASN A 68 -12.72 11.35 -1.75
CA ASN A 68 -12.65 9.89 -1.90
C ASN A 68 -11.96 9.22 -0.71
N PHE A 69 -10.86 9.80 -0.23
CA PHE A 69 -10.15 9.36 0.98
C PHE A 69 -11.09 9.37 2.19
N THR A 70 -11.79 10.48 2.42
CA THR A 70 -12.70 10.63 3.56
C THR A 70 -13.82 9.60 3.52
N LYS A 71 -14.44 9.38 2.35
CA LYS A 71 -15.49 8.36 2.15
C LYS A 71 -15.00 6.94 2.40
N THR A 72 -13.71 6.67 2.20
CA THR A 72 -13.13 5.34 2.40
C THR A 72 -12.94 5.01 3.88
N LEU A 73 -12.87 6.03 4.76
CA LEU A 73 -12.67 5.85 6.20
C LEU A 73 -13.97 5.64 6.99
N THR A 74 -15.12 5.97 6.38
CA THR A 74 -16.46 5.88 6.97
C THR A 74 -17.20 4.65 6.48
#